data_AF-A0A849HBG2-F1
#
_entry.id   AF-A0A849HBG2-F1
#
_cell.length_a   1.000
_cell.length_b   1.000
_cell.length_c   1.000
_cell.angle_alpha   90.00
_cell.angle_beta   90.00
_cell.angle_gamma   90.00
#
_symmetry.space_group_name_H-M   'P 1'
#
loop_
_entity.id
_entity.type
_entity.pdbx_description
1 polymer ?
#
loop_
_entity_poly.entity_id
_entity_poly.type
_entity_poly.pdbx_seq_one_letter_code
_entity_poly.pdbx_strand_id
1 'polypeptide(L)' 'MSPAEEKAIQEELRQSGASCPRCRAAFRTTPIPPRGDVAYVRTRVLVECDRCGLRAALDLK' A
#
# COMPACT_ATOMS: atom_id res chain seq x y z
N MET A 1 -11.78 -4.40 1.17
CA MET A 1 -11.27 -3.03 1.09
C MET A 1 -12.00 -2.38 -0.06
N SER A 2 -12.65 -1.26 0.17
CA SER A 2 -13.36 -0.53 -0.87
C SER A 2 -12.36 0.24 -1.76
N PRO A 3 -12.71 0.57 -3.01
CA PRO A 3 -11.84 1.34 -3.90
C PRO A 3 -11.48 2.74 -3.36
N ALA A 4 -12.38 3.33 -2.57
CA ALA A 4 -12.15 4.62 -1.94
C ALA A 4 -11.11 4.53 -0.81
N GLU A 5 -11.16 3.48 0.01
CA GLU A 5 -10.15 3.20 1.04
C GLU A 5 -8.77 2.97 0.40
N GLU A 6 -8.71 2.26 -0.72
CA GLU A 6 -7.47 2.00 -1.46
C GLU A 6 -6.78 3.30 -1.91
N LYS A 7 -7.56 4.18 -2.54
CA LYS A 7 -7.05 5.44 -3.09
C LYS A 7 -6.54 6.37 -1.99
N ALA A 8 -7.24 6.44 -0.85
CA ALA A 8 -6.80 7.23 0.29
C ALA A 8 -5.43 6.75 0.83
N ILE A 9 -5.26 5.43 0.97
CA ILE A 9 -3.99 4.84 1.44
C ILE A 9 -2.86 5.08 0.42
N GLN A 10 -3.14 4.99 -0.89
CA GLN A 10 -2.17 5.30 -1.94
C GLN A 10 -1.69 6.75 -1.89
N GLU A 11 -2.60 7.71 -1.69
CA GLU A 11 -2.26 9.13 -1.63
C GLU A 11 -1.41 9.45 -0.40
N GLU A 12 -1.77 8.87 0.75
CA GLU A 12 -1.05 9.05 2.02
C GLU A 12 0.36 8.39 2.00
N LEU A 13 0.48 7.23 1.32
CA LEU A 13 1.78 6.58 1.08
C LEU A 13 2.76 7.44 0.28
N ARG A 14 2.27 8.27 -0.65
CA ARG A 14 3.12 9.13 -1.47
C ARG A 14 3.72 10.31 -0.70
N GLN A 15 3.06 10.77 0.35
CA GLN A 15 3.42 12.00 1.04
C GLN A 15 4.33 11.77 2.25
N SER A 16 4.05 10.77 3.09
CA SER A 16 4.78 10.61 4.37
C SER A 16 4.62 9.25 5.05
N GLY A 17 3.96 8.28 4.41
CA GLY A 17 3.66 6.97 4.96
C GLY A 17 2.19 6.87 5.38
N ALA A 18 1.55 5.76 5.03
CA ALA A 18 0.12 5.61 5.29
C ALA A 18 -0.18 5.01 6.67
N SER A 19 -1.27 5.50 7.25
CA SER A 19 -1.92 4.94 8.43
C SER A 19 -3.13 4.12 8.02
N CYS A 20 -3.43 3.10 8.80
CA CYS A 20 -4.57 2.26 8.52
C CYS A 20 -5.89 2.98 8.83
N PRO A 21 -6.85 3.00 7.89
CA PRO A 21 -8.13 3.69 8.10
C PRO A 21 -8.98 3.06 9.21
N ARG A 22 -8.74 1.78 9.53
CA ARG A 22 -9.47 1.06 10.58
C ARG A 22 -8.85 1.24 11.97
N CYS A 23 -7.53 1.01 12.06
CA CYS A 23 -6.81 0.89 13.32
C CYS A 23 -6.05 2.19 13.68
N ARG A 24 -5.92 3.14 12.74
CA ARG A 24 -5.04 4.34 12.79
C ARG A 24 -3.57 4.05 13.11
N ALA A 25 -3.16 2.79 13.10
CA ALA A 25 -1.76 2.42 13.27
C ALA A 25 -1.00 2.64 11.96
N ALA A 26 0.30 2.90 12.06
CA ALA A 26 1.18 2.99 10.90
C ALA A 26 1.20 1.65 10.16
N PHE A 27 1.13 1.69 8.82
CA PHE A 27 1.33 0.51 8.01
C PHE A 27 2.81 0.12 7.98
N ARG A 28 3.07 -1.19 8.10
CA ARG A 28 4.33 -1.77 7.68
C ARG A 28 4.35 -1.81 6.15
N THR A 29 5.30 -1.12 5.54
CA THR A 29 5.44 -1.04 4.09
C THR A 29 6.60 -1.94 3.64
N THR A 30 6.33 -2.84 2.70
CA THR A 30 7.36 -3.69 2.08
C THR A 30 7.34 -3.46 0.57
N PRO A 31 8.43 -2.95 -0.03
CA PRO A 31 8.49 -2.75 -1.48
C PRO A 31 8.40 -4.09 -2.20
N ILE A 32 7.55 -4.17 -3.23
CA ILE A 32 7.44 -5.34 -4.09
C ILE A 32 8.31 -5.06 -5.33
N PRO A 33 9.41 -5.80 -5.53
CA PRO A 33 10.26 -5.59 -6.69
C PRO A 33 9.47 -5.87 -7.96
N PRO A 34 9.65 -5.05 -9.00
CA PRO A 34 9.04 -5.33 -10.29
C PRO A 34 9.59 -6.62 -10.86
N ARG A 35 8.74 -7.42 -11.48
CA ARG A 35 9.20 -8.59 -12.23
C ARG A 35 9.69 -8.13 -13.60
N GLY A 36 10.89 -8.56 -13.99
CA GLY A 36 11.54 -8.15 -15.25
C GLY A 36 10.95 -8.80 -16.51
N ASP A 37 9.98 -9.71 -16.37
CA ASP A 37 9.30 -10.44 -17.44
C ASP A 37 8.08 -9.69 -18.02
N VAL A 38 7.73 -8.53 -17.47
CA VAL A 38 6.59 -7.72 -17.92
C VAL A 38 7.02 -6.32 -18.34
N ALA A 39 6.65 -5.93 -19.56
CA ALA A 39 6.99 -4.64 -20.19
C ALA A 39 6.43 -3.41 -19.45
N TYR A 40 5.47 -3.58 -18.55
CA TYR A 40 4.96 -2.50 -17.70
C TYR A 40 5.42 -2.70 -16.25
N VAL A 41 6.43 -1.92 -15.85
CA VAL A 41 6.90 -1.87 -14.47
C VAL A 41 5.88 -1.06 -13.66
N ARG A 42 5.17 -1.69 -12.72
CA ARG A 42 4.43 -0.98 -11.67
C ARG A 42 5.23 -1.03 -10.38
N THR A 43 5.57 0.14 -9.85
CA THR A 43 6.13 0.24 -8.50
C THR A 43 5.02 -0.13 -7.52
N ARG A 44 5.16 -1.27 -6.85
CA ARG A 44 4.16 -1.76 -5.89
C ARG A 44 4.74 -1.79 -4.49
N VAL A 45 3.89 -1.54 -3.51
CA VAL A 45 4.21 -1.68 -2.09
C VAL A 45 3.15 -2.55 -1.44
N LEU A 46 3.58 -3.53 -0.65
CA LEU A 46 2.72 -4.26 0.25
C LEU A 46 2.57 -3.44 1.54
N VAL A 47 1.34 -3.14 1.93
CA VAL A 47 1.03 -2.54 3.23
C VAL A 47 0.36 -3.55 4.15
N GLU A 48 0.77 -3.57 5.42
CA GLU A 48 0.23 -4.46 6.45
C GLU A 48 0.02 -3.70 7.79
N CYS A 49 -1.19 -3.71 8.37
CA CYS A 49 -1.45 -3.19 9.74
C CYS A 49 -1.34 -4.35 10.73
N ASP A 50 -0.34 -4.30 11.62
CA ASP A 50 -0.13 -5.29 12.68
C ASP A 50 -1.25 -5.35 13.73
N ARG A 51 -2.14 -4.34 13.78
CA ARG A 51 -3.26 -4.28 14.75
C ARG A 51 -4.54 -4.94 14.25
N CYS A 52 -4.93 -4.69 13.01
CA CYS A 52 -6.18 -5.19 12.44
C CYS A 52 -5.99 -6.26 11.36
N GLY A 53 -4.73 -6.60 11.02
CA GLY A 53 -4.39 -7.58 10.00
C GLY A 53 -4.74 -7.15 8.57
N LEU A 54 -5.02 -5.85 8.35
CA LEU A 54 -5.31 -5.35 7.01
C LEU A 54 -4.03 -5.44 6.16
N ARG A 55 -4.10 -6.19 5.07
CA ARG A 55 -3.03 -6.32 4.08
C ARG A 55 -3.52 -5.94 2.69
N ALA A 56 -2.75 -5.15 1.97
CA ALA A 56 -3.07 -4.74 0.60
C ALA A 56 -1.80 -4.47 -0.21
N ALA A 57 -1.81 -4.82 -1.49
CA ALA A 57 -0.75 -4.45 -2.42
C ALA A 57 -1.21 -3.21 -3.20
N LEU A 58 -0.45 -2.13 -3.11
CA LEU A 58 -0.79 -0.83 -3.67
C LEU A 58 0.20 -0.45 -4.76
N ASP A 59 -0.33 0.03 -5.89
CA ASP A 59 0.48 0.62 -6.96
C ASP A 59 0.85 2.07 -6.58
N LEU A 60 2.12 2.47 -6.67
CA LEU A 60 2.61 3.81 -6.32
C LEU A 60 2.63 4.78 -7.53
N LYS A 61 2.17 4.35 -8.71
CA LYS A 61 2.35 5.04 -10.01
C LYS A 61 1.59 6.34 -10.18
#